data_AF-A0A3R9JAW7-F1
#
_entry.id   AF-A0A3R9JAW7-F1
#
_cell.length_a   1.000
_cell.length_b   1.000
_cell.length_c   1.000
_cell.angle_alpha   90.00
_cell.angle_beta   90.00
_cell.angle_gamma   90.00
#
_symmetry.space_group_name_H-M   'P 1'
#
loop_
_entity.id
_entity.type
_entity.pdbx_description
1 polymer ?
#
loop_
_entity_poly.entity_id
_entity_poly.type
_entity_poly.pdbx_seq_one_letter_code
_entity_poly.pdbx_strand_id
1 'polypeptide(L)'
;MEHRYRTNLKKVFLSDSELNQLKHCIDQSGCQSFSEYARRTLLDPGMNFITIDTTGYQDLIFELKRIGNNINQIARSINYSNLITEVELNELRKGIEELIVEVEKDFLIQSEKLRKFYGHH
;
A
#
# COMPACT_ATOMS: atom_id res chain seq x y z
N MET A 1 50.51 1.77 1.09
CA MET A 1 49.04 1.91 1.13
C MET A 1 48.73 3.01 2.12
N GLU A 2 48.46 4.21 1.62
CA GLU A 2 48.10 5.36 2.45
C GLU A 2 46.80 5.09 3.24
N HIS A 3 46.72 5.66 4.44
CA HIS A 3 45.65 5.42 5.41
C HIS A 3 44.28 5.82 4.85
N ARG A 4 43.49 4.81 4.43
CA ARG A 4 42.13 5.02 3.96
C ARG A 4 41.23 5.42 5.13
N TYR A 5 40.59 6.58 5.05
CA TYR A 5 39.63 7.04 6.06
C TYR A 5 38.41 6.11 6.20
N ARG A 6 37.91 5.55 5.08
CA ARG A 6 36.77 4.60 5.07
C ARG A 6 37.26 3.17 4.89
N THR A 7 37.45 2.45 5.99
CA THR A 7 38.06 1.11 6.03
C THR A 7 37.06 -0.05 5.89
N ASN A 8 35.78 0.19 6.18
CA ASN A 8 34.74 -0.85 6.15
C ASN A 8 34.16 -1.05 4.75
N LEU A 9 34.17 -2.28 4.25
CA LEU A 9 33.59 -2.68 2.96
C LEU A 9 32.31 -3.49 3.17
N LYS A 10 31.25 -3.17 2.42
CA LYS A 10 30.01 -3.96 2.32
C LYS A 10 29.78 -4.32 0.85
N LYS A 11 29.35 -5.54 0.59
CA LYS A 11 29.08 -6.07 -0.77
C LYS A 11 27.65 -6.58 -0.85
N VAL A 12 27.05 -6.42 -2.01
CA VAL A 12 25.74 -6.98 -2.38
C VAL A 12 25.86 -7.58 -3.77
N PHE A 13 25.21 -8.72 -3.99
CA PHE A 13 25.08 -9.31 -5.31
C PHE A 13 23.76 -8.83 -5.94
N LEU A 14 23.80 -8.50 -7.22
CA LEU A 14 22.66 -8.00 -7.98
C LEU A 14 22.48 -8.88 -9.21
N SER A 15 21.23 -9.14 -9.58
CA SER A 15 20.86 -9.57 -10.92
C SER A 15 21.15 -8.46 -11.94
N ASP A 16 21.18 -8.81 -13.24
CA ASP A 16 21.38 -7.83 -14.31
C ASP A 16 20.29 -6.75 -14.31
N SER A 17 19.05 -7.12 -14.00
CA SER A 17 17.93 -6.17 -13.88
C SER A 17 18.14 -5.17 -12.75
N GLU A 18 18.51 -5.65 -11.56
CA GLU A 18 18.78 -4.79 -10.40
C GLU A 18 19.99 -3.88 -10.64
N LEU A 19 21.02 -4.39 -11.32
CA LEU A 19 22.18 -3.58 -11.70
C LEU A 19 21.81 -2.46 -12.66
N ASN A 20 20.92 -2.72 -13.64
CA ASN A 20 20.46 -1.70 -14.57
C ASN A 20 19.63 -0.62 -13.87
N GLN A 21 18.74 -1.01 -12.94
CA GLN A 21 17.99 -0.08 -12.10
C GLN A 21 18.93 0.78 -11.25
N LEU A 22 19.92 0.16 -10.60
CA LEU A 22 20.92 0.87 -9.79
C LEU A 22 21.69 1.90 -10.61
N LYS A 23 22.13 1.56 -11.83
CA LYS A 23 22.81 2.50 -12.73
C LYS A 23 21.94 3.72 -13.03
N HIS A 24 20.68 3.48 -13.40
CA HIS A 24 19.73 4.55 -13.66
C HIS A 24 19.55 5.49 -12.45
N CYS A 25 19.42 4.93 -11.25
CA CYS A 25 19.33 5.71 -10.02
C CYS A 25 20.59 6.53 -9.74
N ILE A 26 21.78 5.96 -9.99
CA ILE A 26 23.06 6.69 -9.82
C ILE A 26 23.12 7.86 -10.80
N ASP A 27 22.81 7.63 -12.08
CA ASP A 27 22.85 8.65 -13.13
C ASP A 27 21.91 9.82 -12.80
N GLN A 28 20.72 9.54 -12.27
CA GLN A 28 19.75 10.56 -11.86
C GLN A 28 20.14 11.31 -10.58
N SER A 29 20.96 10.69 -9.71
CA SER A 29 21.32 11.26 -8.41
C SER A 29 22.44 12.31 -8.44
N GLY A 30 23.14 12.43 -9.58
CA GLY A 30 24.34 13.27 -9.72
C GLY A 30 25.55 12.80 -8.92
N CYS A 31 25.51 11.59 -8.33
CA CYS A 31 26.66 11.00 -7.64
C CYS A 31 27.76 10.62 -8.63
N GLN A 32 29.01 10.82 -8.25
CA GLN A 32 30.17 10.52 -9.11
C GLN A 32 30.59 9.05 -9.05
N SER A 33 30.07 8.29 -8.09
CA SER A 33 30.39 6.87 -7.93
C SER A 33 29.32 6.11 -7.17
N PHE A 34 29.29 4.79 -7.37
CA PHE A 34 28.48 3.88 -6.55
C PHE A 34 28.76 4.05 -5.05
N SER A 35 30.02 4.21 -4.65
CA SER A 35 30.37 4.33 -3.22
C SER A 35 29.84 5.63 -2.60
N GLU A 36 29.71 6.70 -3.38
CA GLU A 36 29.08 7.93 -2.92
C GLU A 36 27.57 7.78 -2.83
N TYR A 37 26.94 7.28 -3.91
CA TYR A 37 25.52 7.00 -3.97
C TYR A 37 25.07 6.09 -2.83
N ALA A 38 25.72 4.93 -2.67
CA ALA A 38 25.41 3.96 -1.63
C ALA A 38 25.52 4.57 -0.22
N ARG A 39 26.52 5.42 0.05
CA ARG A 39 26.62 6.07 1.36
C ARG A 39 25.52 7.09 1.59
N ARG A 40 25.18 7.89 0.55
CA ARG A 40 24.12 8.89 0.64
C ARG A 40 22.78 8.21 0.88
N THR A 41 22.47 7.20 0.08
CA THR A 41 21.21 6.45 0.13
C THR A 41 21.11 5.59 1.40
N LEU A 42 22.11 4.76 1.72
CA LEU A 42 22.04 3.86 2.89
C LEU A 42 22.10 4.59 4.25
N LEU A 43 22.60 5.82 4.30
CA LEU A 43 22.71 6.61 5.52
C LEU A 43 21.78 7.84 5.51
N ASP A 44 20.88 7.94 4.54
CA ASP A 44 19.90 9.02 4.48
C ASP A 44 18.94 8.88 5.67
N PRO A 45 18.94 9.83 6.63
CA PRO A 45 18.03 9.78 7.78
C PRO A 45 16.56 9.97 7.38
N GLY A 46 16.28 10.44 6.17
CA GLY A 46 14.93 10.53 5.60
C GLY A 46 14.49 9.27 4.87
N MET A 47 15.40 8.31 4.62
CA MET A 47 15.05 7.06 3.95
C MET A 47 14.40 6.10 4.94
N ASN A 48 13.12 6.36 5.19
CA ASN A 48 12.29 5.52 6.04
C ASN A 48 11.97 4.21 5.32
N PHE A 49 12.29 3.08 5.96
CA PHE A 49 11.67 1.81 5.59
C PHE A 49 10.18 1.93 5.92
N ILE A 50 9.35 2.14 4.91
CA ILE A 50 7.90 2.14 5.08
C ILE A 50 7.47 0.69 5.33
N THR A 51 7.42 0.32 6.59
CA THR A 51 6.72 -0.89 7.01
C THR A 51 5.25 -0.55 7.07
N ILE A 52 4.51 -0.92 6.03
CA ILE A 52 3.05 -0.82 6.06
C ILE A 52 2.55 -1.97 6.93
N ASP A 53 2.11 -1.64 8.15
CA ASP A 53 1.44 -2.61 9.00
C ASP A 53 0.03 -2.87 8.46
N THR A 54 -0.13 -4.03 7.83
CA THR A 54 -1.42 -4.45 7.27
C THR A 54 -2.27 -5.26 8.26
N THR A 55 -1.84 -5.44 9.50
CA THR A 55 -2.60 -6.23 10.49
C THR A 55 -3.98 -5.63 10.79
N GLY A 56 -4.13 -4.31 10.69
CA GLY A 56 -5.41 -3.62 10.84
C GLY A 56 -6.42 -3.81 9.69
N TYR A 57 -6.02 -4.42 8.57
CA TYR A 57 -6.95 -4.69 7.45
C TYR A 57 -7.81 -5.94 7.65
N GLN A 58 -7.59 -6.72 8.72
CA GLN A 58 -8.41 -7.90 8.98
C GLN A 58 -9.89 -7.54 9.23
N ASP A 59 -10.14 -6.42 9.93
CA ASP A 59 -11.50 -5.93 10.18
C ASP A 59 -12.17 -5.46 8.89
N LEU A 60 -11.42 -4.75 8.03
CA LEU A 60 -11.91 -4.36 6.70
C LEU A 60 -12.23 -5.58 5.82
N ILE A 61 -11.34 -6.59 5.81
CA ILE A 61 -11.56 -7.84 5.06
C ILE A 61 -12.77 -8.59 5.62
N PHE A 62 -12.98 -8.58 6.93
CA PHE A 62 -14.12 -9.21 7.58
C PHE A 62 -15.44 -8.55 7.14
N GLU A 63 -15.49 -7.21 7.17
CA GLU A 63 -16.67 -6.46 6.71
C GLU A 63 -16.93 -6.70 5.22
N LEU A 64 -15.89 -6.67 4.37
CA LEU A 64 -16.01 -7.01 2.94
C LEU A 64 -16.57 -8.43 2.70
N LYS A 65 -16.13 -9.41 3.49
CA LYS A 65 -16.67 -10.78 3.41
C LYS A 65 -18.14 -10.84 3.81
N ARG A 66 -18.54 -10.12 4.86
CA ARG A 66 -19.93 -10.03 5.31
C ARG A 66 -20.83 -9.46 4.20
N ILE A 67 -20.37 -8.40 3.54
CA ILE A 67 -21.06 -7.78 2.41
C ILE A 67 -21.16 -8.74 1.22
N GLY A 68 -20.06 -9.37 0.83
CA GLY A 68 -20.05 -10.36 -0.25
C GLY A 68 -21.04 -11.49 -0.01
N ASN A 69 -21.16 -11.94 1.23
CA ASN A 69 -22.15 -12.94 1.64
C ASN A 69 -23.60 -12.45 1.49
N ASN A 70 -23.90 -11.22 1.89
CA ASN A 70 -25.24 -10.63 1.72
C ASN A 70 -25.61 -10.50 0.25
N ILE A 71 -24.69 -10.00 -0.60
CA ILE A 71 -24.89 -9.93 -2.05
C ILE A 71 -25.15 -11.33 -2.63
N ASN A 72 -24.40 -12.34 -2.19
CA ASN A 72 -24.59 -13.72 -2.65
C ASN A 72 -25.91 -14.34 -2.19
N GLN A 73 -26.44 -13.95 -1.03
CA GLN A 73 -27.76 -14.39 -0.58
C GLN A 73 -28.86 -13.78 -1.44
N ILE A 74 -28.72 -12.50 -1.80
CA ILE A 74 -29.67 -11.79 -2.67
C ILE A 74 -29.63 -12.37 -4.09
N ALA A 75 -28.43 -12.58 -4.65
CA ALA A 75 -28.27 -13.21 -5.95
C ALA A 75 -28.89 -14.62 -5.98
N ARG A 76 -28.73 -15.40 -4.89
CA ARG A 76 -29.40 -16.68 -4.74
C ARG A 76 -30.92 -16.51 -4.65
N SER A 77 -31.43 -15.58 -3.86
CA SER A 77 -32.87 -15.30 -3.74
C SER A 77 -33.49 -15.01 -5.12
N ILE A 78 -32.85 -14.13 -5.90
CA ILE A 78 -33.25 -13.81 -7.28
C ILE A 78 -33.24 -15.05 -8.18
N ASN A 79 -32.19 -15.87 -8.11
CA ASN A 79 -32.08 -17.10 -8.89
C ASN A 79 -33.14 -18.16 -8.50
N TYR A 80 -33.63 -18.16 -7.27
CA TYR A 80 -34.67 -19.08 -6.78
C TYR A 80 -36.10 -18.57 -6.99
N SER A 81 -36.35 -17.26 -6.88
CA SER A 81 -37.69 -16.66 -6.97
C SER A 81 -38.06 -16.16 -8.37
N ASN A 82 -37.09 -15.94 -9.27
CA ASN A 82 -37.24 -15.27 -10.58
C ASN A 82 -37.90 -13.87 -10.52
N LEU A 83 -38.09 -13.30 -9.33
CA LEU A 83 -38.77 -12.03 -9.09
C LEU A 83 -38.10 -11.34 -7.90
N ILE A 84 -37.56 -10.15 -8.14
CA ILE A 84 -37.14 -9.23 -7.06
C ILE A 84 -38.32 -8.32 -6.73
N THR A 85 -38.66 -8.18 -5.45
CA THR A 85 -39.66 -7.19 -5.04
C THR A 85 -39.01 -5.80 -4.96
N GLU A 86 -39.81 -4.76 -5.20
CA GLU A 86 -39.34 -3.37 -5.17
C GLU A 86 -38.78 -2.96 -3.78
N VAL A 87 -39.30 -3.60 -2.72
CA VAL A 87 -38.82 -3.44 -1.34
C VAL A 87 -37.41 -4.02 -1.21
N GLU A 88 -37.18 -5.25 -1.65
CA GLU A 88 -35.85 -5.90 -1.59
C GLU A 88 -34.81 -5.14 -2.43
N LEU A 89 -35.21 -4.58 -3.57
CA LEU A 89 -34.34 -3.75 -4.40
C LEU A 89 -33.93 -2.44 -3.69
N ASN A 90 -34.87 -1.79 -3.01
CA ASN A 90 -34.59 -0.55 -2.27
C ASN A 90 -33.73 -0.80 -1.02
N GLU A 91 -33.96 -1.90 -0.30
CA GLU A 91 -33.10 -2.31 0.82
C GLU A 91 -31.67 -2.62 0.37
N LEU A 92 -31.52 -3.28 -0.78
CA LEU A 92 -30.20 -3.52 -1.39
C LEU A 92 -29.48 -2.22 -1.75
N ARG A 93 -30.17 -1.28 -2.43
CA ARG A 93 -29.57 0.02 -2.79
C ARG A 93 -29.12 0.77 -1.56
N LYS A 94 -29.94 0.80 -0.51
CA LYS A 94 -29.61 1.45 0.75
C LYS A 94 -28.39 0.81 1.43
N GLY A 95 -28.32 -0.52 1.46
CA GLY A 95 -27.16 -1.23 2.02
C GLY A 95 -25.86 -0.97 1.25
N ILE A 96 -25.93 -0.77 -0.07
CA ILE A 96 -24.77 -0.39 -0.90
C ILE A 96 -24.36 1.07 -0.64
N GLU A 97 -25.33 1.99 -0.50
CA GLU A 97 -25.04 3.39 -0.20
C GLU A 97 -24.39 3.57 1.17
N GLU A 98 -24.90 2.90 2.20
CA GLU A 98 -24.31 2.90 3.55
C GLU A 98 -22.89 2.31 3.54
N LEU A 99 -22.65 1.30 2.71
CA LEU A 99 -21.32 0.72 2.53
C LEU A 99 -20.31 1.71 1.93
N ILE A 100 -20.69 2.40 0.87
CA ILE A 100 -19.81 3.37 0.21
C ILE A 100 -19.38 4.44 1.22
N VAL A 101 -20.31 4.94 2.01
CA VAL A 101 -20.04 5.97 3.03
C VAL A 101 -19.04 5.49 4.08
N GLU A 102 -19.21 4.29 4.64
CA GLU A 102 -18.32 3.80 5.69
C GLU A 102 -16.92 3.46 5.15
N VAL A 103 -16.81 2.94 3.92
CA VAL A 103 -15.51 2.68 3.28
C VAL A 103 -14.75 3.97 2.99
N GLU A 104 -15.44 4.99 2.44
CA GLU A 104 -14.84 6.29 2.16
C GLU A 104 -14.35 6.97 3.45
N LYS A 105 -15.15 6.91 4.51
CA LYS A 105 -14.81 7.46 5.82
C LYS A 105 -13.58 6.80 6.42
N ASP A 106 -13.51 5.47 6.40
CA ASP A 106 -12.37 4.75 6.97
C ASP A 106 -11.10 5.00 6.15
N PHE A 107 -11.20 5.02 4.82
CA PHE A 107 -10.10 5.37 3.93
C PHE A 107 -9.56 6.79 4.17
N LEU A 108 -10.45 7.78 4.36
CA LEU A 108 -10.07 9.15 4.67
C LEU A 108 -9.36 9.26 6.02
N ILE A 109 -9.86 8.59 7.05
CA ILE A 109 -9.23 8.57 8.38
C ILE A 109 -7.81 7.99 8.31
N GLN A 110 -7.63 6.89 7.57
CA GLN A 110 -6.31 6.27 7.42
C GLN A 110 -5.37 7.15 6.58
N SER A 111 -5.89 7.78 5.52
CA SER A 111 -5.13 8.72 4.68
C SER A 111 -4.67 9.96 5.45
N GLU A 112 -5.52 10.51 6.33
CA GLU A 112 -5.15 11.62 7.20
C GLU A 112 -4.09 11.23 8.23
N LYS A 113 -4.19 10.03 8.82
CA LYS A 113 -3.15 9.50 9.72
C LYS A 113 -1.82 9.40 8.99
N LEU A 114 -1.80 8.79 7.80
CA LEU A 114 -0.59 8.71 6.97
C LEU A 114 -0.02 10.10 6.65
N ARG A 115 -0.86 11.07 6.28
CA ARG A 115 -0.43 12.44 6.01
C ARG A 115 0.10 13.16 7.26
N LYS A 116 -0.47 12.95 8.45
CA LYS A 116 0.06 13.52 9.70
C LYS A 116 1.39 12.90 10.12
N PHE A 117 1.57 11.61 9.90
CA PHE A 117 2.79 10.89 10.26
C PHE A 117 3.93 11.09 9.26
N TYR A 118 3.64 11.24 7.97
CA TYR A 118 4.64 11.28 6.89
C TYR A 118 4.63 12.55 6.05
N GLY A 119 3.65 13.45 6.22
CA GLY A 119 3.50 14.66 5.42
C GLY A 119 4.30 15.87 5.88
N HIS A 120 5.29 15.69 6.76
CA HIS A 120 6.27 16.73 7.07
C HIS A 120 7.46 16.61 6.12
N HIS A 121 7.39 17.41 5.05
CA HIS A 121 8.54 17.93 4.31
C HIS A 121 8.46 19.45 4.35
#